data_AF-A0A2P5MRT3-F1
#
_entry.id   AF-A0A2P5MRT3-F1
#
_cell.length_a   1.000
_cell.length_b   1.000
_cell.length_c   1.000
_cell.angle_alpha   90.00
_cell.angle_beta   90.00
_cell.angle_gamma   90.00
#
_symmetry.space_group_name_H-M   'P 1'
#
loop_
_entity.id
_entity.type
_entity.pdbx_description
1 polymer ?
#
loop_
_entity_poly.entity_id
_entity_poly.type
_entity_poly.pdbx_seq_one_letter_code
_entity_poly.pdbx_strand_id
1 'polypeptide(L)'
;MKQFYSQVLLVSAISLASTANAYADVTWVGSANYLAAPNAQADEVIVGPFDSYDFGVGVGLIKPDGQMAVGETFTGWFQTWVGSHLLNGAGITVPQLNTSGSGSGFELTVVSQFTGTYTSLAAGLMGFSIDSGTAS
;
A
#
# COMPACT_ATOMS: atom_id res chain seq x y z
N MET A 1 -2.81 -37.01 -64.81
CA MET A 1 -3.45 -37.12 -63.49
C MET A 1 -3.22 -35.79 -62.78
N LYS A 2 -4.18 -34.86 -62.81
CA LYS A 2 -5.18 -34.57 -61.75
C LYS A 2 -4.53 -34.30 -60.37
N GLN A 3 -4.61 -33.00 -60.01
CA GLN A 3 -4.61 -32.28 -58.70
C GLN A 3 -4.49 -33.13 -57.41
N PHE A 4 -3.93 -32.66 -56.29
CA PHE A 4 -4.33 -31.46 -55.52
C PHE A 4 -3.22 -30.99 -54.56
N TYR A 5 -3.14 -29.67 -54.40
CA TYR A 5 -2.41 -28.98 -53.35
C TYR A 5 -3.13 -29.23 -52.01
N SER A 6 -2.43 -29.74 -51.00
CA SER A 6 -2.95 -29.76 -49.63
C SER A 6 -2.36 -28.57 -48.88
N GLN A 7 -3.05 -27.42 -48.94
CA GLN A 7 -2.74 -26.29 -48.08
C GLN A 7 -3.26 -26.60 -46.68
N VAL A 8 -2.34 -26.86 -45.75
CA VAL A 8 -2.66 -26.96 -44.32
C VAL A 8 -2.95 -25.55 -43.82
N LEU A 9 -4.24 -25.26 -43.61
CA LEU A 9 -4.70 -24.02 -43.03
C LEU A 9 -4.43 -24.06 -41.51
N LEU A 10 -3.42 -23.32 -41.06
CA LEU A 10 -3.15 -23.11 -39.64
C LEU A 10 -4.19 -22.10 -39.11
N VAL A 11 -5.21 -22.57 -38.39
CA VAL A 11 -6.17 -21.69 -37.71
C VAL A 11 -5.50 -21.17 -36.44
N SER A 12 -4.97 -19.94 -36.51
CA SER A 12 -4.55 -19.18 -35.34
C SER A 12 -5.78 -18.81 -34.52
N ALA A 13 -6.00 -19.53 -33.41
CA ALA A 13 -6.97 -19.12 -32.41
C ALA A 13 -6.45 -17.83 -31.75
N ILE A 14 -6.97 -16.68 -32.19
CA ILE A 14 -6.87 -15.43 -31.44
C ILE A 14 -7.74 -15.62 -30.21
N SER A 15 -7.11 -16.04 -29.11
CA SER A 15 -7.71 -15.92 -27.79
C SER A 15 -7.93 -14.43 -27.54
N LEU A 16 -9.18 -13.99 -27.63
CA LEU A 16 -9.62 -12.72 -27.08
C LEU A 16 -9.31 -12.78 -25.58
N ALA A 17 -8.15 -12.27 -25.19
CA ALA A 17 -7.88 -11.96 -23.80
C ALA A 17 -8.93 -10.93 -23.39
N SER A 18 -9.97 -11.39 -22.71
CA SER A 18 -10.90 -10.51 -22.02
C SER A 18 -10.07 -9.69 -21.05
N THR A 19 -9.87 -8.41 -21.35
CA THR A 19 -9.44 -7.44 -20.36
C THR A 19 -10.53 -7.45 -19.30
N ALA A 20 -10.31 -8.19 -18.22
CA ALA A 20 -11.10 -8.04 -17.03
C ALA A 20 -10.95 -6.57 -16.64
N ASN A 21 -11.99 -5.78 -16.89
CA ASN A 21 -12.10 -4.47 -16.30
C ASN A 21 -12.14 -4.75 -14.79
N ALA A 22 -11.04 -4.46 -14.10
CA ALA A 22 -11.07 -4.34 -12.66
C ALA A 22 -12.05 -3.21 -12.39
N TYR A 23 -13.29 -3.56 -12.05
CA TYR A 23 -14.22 -2.61 -11.48
C TYR A 23 -13.49 -1.99 -10.30
N ALA A 24 -13.35 -0.66 -10.31
CA ALA A 24 -12.82 0.06 -9.16
C ALA A 24 -13.60 -0.44 -7.95
N ASP A 25 -12.87 -1.03 -7.01
CA ASP A 25 -13.41 -1.43 -5.72
C ASP A 25 -14.21 -0.25 -5.17
N VAL A 26 -15.37 -0.50 -4.57
CA VAL A 26 -16.21 0.57 -4.02
C VAL A 26 -15.33 1.35 -3.07
N THR A 27 -14.96 2.57 -3.44
CA THR A 27 -14.05 3.36 -2.61
C THR A 27 -14.76 3.60 -1.29
N TRP A 28 -14.21 3.05 -0.22
CA TRP A 28 -14.77 3.19 1.11
C TRP A 28 -14.88 4.68 1.43
N VAL A 29 -16.06 5.14 1.86
CA VAL A 29 -16.26 6.49 2.37
C VAL A 29 -16.77 6.36 3.79
N GLY A 30 -16.08 6.97 4.74
CA GLY A 30 -16.47 6.85 6.14
C GLY A 30 -15.92 7.94 7.03
N SER A 31 -16.06 7.70 8.33
CA SER A 31 -15.55 8.58 9.38
C SER A 31 -14.72 7.79 10.38
N ALA A 32 -13.69 8.41 10.92
CA ALA A 32 -12.88 7.90 12.02
C ALA A 32 -13.23 8.65 13.31
N ASN A 33 -13.53 7.91 14.38
CA ASN A 33 -13.81 8.50 15.69
C ASN A 33 -12.56 8.46 16.57
N TYR A 34 -11.72 9.50 16.48
CA TYR A 34 -10.49 9.56 17.27
C TYR A 34 -10.73 9.84 18.77
N LEU A 35 -11.93 10.26 19.16
CA LEU A 35 -12.32 10.38 20.58
C LEU A 35 -12.33 9.03 21.31
N ALA A 36 -12.43 7.92 20.56
CA ALA A 36 -12.43 6.57 21.11
C ALA A 36 -11.02 5.96 21.23
N ALA A 37 -9.96 6.71 20.91
CA ALA A 37 -8.60 6.21 21.02
C ALA A 37 -8.23 5.95 22.50
N PRO A 38 -7.47 4.88 22.81
CA PRO A 38 -7.13 4.52 24.20
C PRO A 38 -6.42 5.62 25.01
N ASN A 39 -5.74 6.54 24.33
CA ASN A 39 -4.97 7.63 24.93
C ASN A 39 -5.50 9.03 24.52
N ALA A 40 -6.77 9.13 24.13
CA ALA A 40 -7.36 10.39 23.69
C ALA A 40 -7.19 11.49 24.75
N GLN A 41 -6.63 12.63 24.36
CA GLN A 41 -6.35 13.78 25.23
C GLN A 41 -7.41 14.88 25.17
N ALA A 42 -8.55 14.59 24.54
CA ALA A 42 -9.70 15.46 24.37
C ALA A 42 -9.48 16.64 23.41
N ASP A 43 -8.38 16.63 22.66
CA ASP A 43 -8.17 17.47 21.47
C ASP A 43 -8.48 16.71 20.16
N GLU A 44 -8.78 15.41 20.24
CA GLU A 44 -9.22 14.60 19.11
C GLU A 44 -10.65 14.90 18.67
N VAL A 45 -11.01 14.46 17.46
CA VAL A 45 -12.35 14.66 16.88
C VAL A 45 -12.82 13.48 16.04
N ILE A 46 -14.11 13.45 15.72
CA ILE A 46 -14.60 12.61 14.64
C ILE A 46 -14.24 13.28 13.32
N VAL A 47 -13.49 12.58 12.47
CA VAL A 47 -13.06 13.05 11.15
C VAL A 47 -13.82 12.33 10.06
N GLY A 48 -14.44 13.09 9.17
CA GLY A 48 -15.07 12.57 7.96
C GLY A 48 -16.13 13.49 7.37
N PRO A 49 -16.69 13.13 6.20
CA PRO A 49 -16.36 11.94 5.42
C PRO A 49 -15.01 12.03 4.70
N PHE A 50 -14.30 10.91 4.58
CA PHE A 50 -13.10 10.76 3.77
C PHE A 50 -13.03 9.35 3.19
N ASP A 51 -12.20 9.16 2.17
CA ASP A 51 -12.03 7.89 1.46
C ASP A 51 -10.59 7.37 1.39
N SER A 52 -9.63 8.23 1.75
CA SER A 52 -8.22 7.90 1.74
C SER A 52 -7.43 8.77 2.72
N TYR A 53 -6.22 8.30 3.04
CA TYR A 53 -5.24 9.04 3.82
C TYR A 53 -4.12 9.51 2.90
N ASP A 54 -3.69 10.74 3.09
CA ASP A 54 -2.42 11.22 2.57
C ASP A 54 -1.36 10.97 3.64
N PHE A 55 -0.41 10.08 3.37
CA PHE A 55 0.65 9.75 4.31
C PHE A 55 1.87 10.64 4.09
N GLY A 56 2.47 11.08 5.18
CA GLY A 56 3.77 11.74 5.12
C GLY A 56 4.90 10.80 4.73
N VAL A 57 6.10 11.35 4.67
CA VAL A 57 7.33 10.55 4.52
C VAL A 57 7.47 9.62 5.73
N GLY A 58 7.66 8.34 5.48
CA GLY A 58 7.89 7.32 6.49
C GLY A 58 9.31 6.79 6.51
N VAL A 59 9.61 5.97 7.51
CA VAL A 59 10.90 5.26 7.65
C VAL A 59 10.63 3.77 7.64
N GLY A 60 11.36 3.06 6.78
CA GLY A 60 11.39 1.60 6.73
C GLY A 60 12.71 1.06 7.29
N LEU A 61 12.63 0.05 8.15
CA LEU A 61 13.78 -0.69 8.67
C LEU A 61 13.64 -2.15 8.28
N ILE A 62 14.70 -2.75 7.74
CA ILE A 62 14.77 -4.16 7.41
C ILE A 62 15.84 -4.80 8.29
N LYS A 63 15.48 -5.91 8.93
CA LYS A 63 16.39 -6.75 9.70
C LYS A 63 16.44 -8.14 9.04
N PRO A 64 17.59 -8.54 8.50
CA PRO A 64 17.79 -9.92 8.06
C PRO A 64 17.53 -10.88 9.23
N ASP A 65 16.79 -11.97 8.97
CA ASP A 65 16.57 -13.01 9.99
C ASP A 65 17.77 -13.96 10.11
N GLY A 66 18.70 -13.88 9.15
CA GLY A 66 19.93 -14.68 9.07
C GLY A 66 20.91 -14.11 8.04
N GLN A 67 21.55 -14.98 7.27
CA GLN A 67 22.42 -14.56 6.18
C GLN A 67 21.59 -13.81 5.12
N MET A 68 22.06 -12.65 4.67
CA MET A 68 21.47 -11.99 3.52
C MET A 68 21.83 -12.75 2.25
N ALA A 69 20.87 -13.49 1.69
CA ALA A 69 20.98 -14.15 0.40
C ALA A 69 19.64 -14.07 -0.35
N VAL A 70 19.67 -14.18 -1.68
CA VAL A 70 18.45 -14.19 -2.50
C VAL A 70 17.58 -15.39 -2.10
N GLY A 71 16.30 -15.16 -1.86
CA GLY A 71 15.34 -16.14 -1.36
C GLY A 71 15.26 -16.24 0.17
N GLU A 72 16.19 -15.65 0.91
CA GLU A 72 16.14 -15.62 2.37
C GLU A 72 15.18 -14.54 2.87
N THR A 73 14.66 -14.74 4.08
CA THR A 73 13.66 -13.86 4.68
C THR A 73 14.27 -12.72 5.49
N PHE A 74 13.45 -11.71 5.71
CA PHE A 74 13.69 -10.65 6.67
C PHE A 74 12.40 -10.27 7.39
N THR A 75 12.58 -9.67 8.56
CA THR A 75 11.54 -8.92 9.26
C THR A 75 11.75 -7.42 9.02
N GLY A 76 10.68 -6.70 8.71
CA GLY A 76 10.69 -5.27 8.48
C GLY A 76 9.70 -4.53 9.38
N TRP A 77 9.98 -3.24 9.59
CA TRP A 77 9.10 -2.30 10.28
C TRP A 77 8.99 -1.04 9.43
N PHE A 78 7.79 -0.49 9.35
CA PHE A 78 7.54 0.80 8.70
C PHE A 78 6.77 1.68 9.66
N GLN A 79 7.15 2.95 9.73
CA GLN A 79 6.40 3.97 10.47
C GLN A 79 6.22 5.18 9.57
N THR A 80 4.99 5.69 9.52
CA THR A 80 4.65 6.97 8.90
C THR A 80 3.61 7.70 9.74
N TRP A 81 3.17 8.87 9.29
CA TRP A 81 2.11 9.66 9.90
C TRP A 81 1.09 10.11 8.85
N VAL A 82 -0.13 10.45 9.30
CA VAL A 82 -1.20 10.94 8.43
C VAL A 82 -1.06 12.46 8.23
N GLY A 83 -0.73 12.84 6.99
CA GLY A 83 -0.70 14.19 6.45
C GLY A 83 -2.06 14.85 6.36
N SER A 84 -3.03 14.13 5.80
CA SER A 84 -4.39 14.61 5.68
C SER A 84 -5.36 13.47 5.40
N HIS A 85 -6.65 13.78 5.55
CA HIS A 85 -7.74 12.95 5.08
C HIS A 85 -8.22 13.50 3.76
N LEU A 86 -8.43 12.64 2.77
CA LEU A 86 -8.88 13.04 1.44
C LEU A 86 -10.29 12.51 1.18
N LEU A 87 -11.10 13.32 0.50
CA LEU A 87 -12.39 12.91 -0.06
C LEU A 87 -12.40 13.26 -1.55
N ASN A 88 -12.56 12.25 -2.41
CA ASN A 88 -12.47 12.37 -3.87
C ASN A 88 -11.17 13.06 -4.32
N GLY A 89 -10.06 12.77 -3.64
CA GLY A 89 -8.74 13.35 -3.92
C GLY A 89 -8.52 14.79 -3.42
N ALA A 90 -9.49 15.39 -2.72
CA ALA A 90 -9.34 16.70 -2.10
C ALA A 90 -9.18 16.57 -0.58
N GLY A 91 -8.21 17.29 -0.01
CA GLY A 91 -8.01 17.31 1.44
C GLY A 91 -9.20 17.93 2.17
N ILE A 92 -9.67 17.26 3.23
CA ILE A 92 -10.65 17.82 4.16
C ILE A 92 -9.93 18.54 5.29
N THR A 93 -10.54 19.62 5.79
CA THR A 93 -9.94 20.43 6.86
C THR A 93 -10.18 19.76 8.21
N VAL A 94 -9.10 19.34 8.86
CA VAL A 94 -9.10 18.83 10.24
C VAL A 94 -8.16 19.72 11.08
N PRO A 95 -8.64 20.84 11.64
CA PRO A 95 -7.79 21.82 12.32
C PRO A 95 -7.03 21.26 13.54
N GLN A 96 -7.56 20.20 14.13
CA GLN A 96 -6.99 19.52 15.28
C GLN A 96 -5.92 18.47 14.93
N LEU A 97 -5.79 18.09 13.66
CA LEU A 97 -4.74 17.18 13.21
C LEU A 97 -3.44 17.97 13.08
N ASN A 98 -2.40 17.54 13.80
CA ASN A 98 -1.05 18.05 13.64
C ASN A 98 -0.42 17.41 12.40
N THR A 99 -0.35 18.19 11.33
CA THR A 99 0.18 17.72 10.04
C THR A 99 1.64 18.10 9.81
N SER A 100 2.35 18.60 10.82
CA SER A 100 3.73 19.08 10.69
C SER A 100 4.73 18.34 11.57
N GLY A 101 4.29 17.30 12.29
CA GLY A 101 5.13 16.61 13.28
C GLY A 101 5.48 17.47 14.50
N SER A 102 4.89 18.66 14.61
CA SER A 102 5.15 19.65 15.67
C SER A 102 4.01 20.66 15.73
N GLY A 103 3.66 21.12 16.93
CA GLY A 103 2.55 22.05 17.13
C GLY A 103 1.51 21.52 18.13
N SER A 104 0.38 22.21 18.22
CA SER A 104 -0.80 21.79 19.00
C SER A 104 -1.71 20.89 18.15
N GLY A 105 -2.29 19.87 18.76
CA GLY A 105 -3.18 18.91 18.09
C GLY A 105 -2.61 17.50 18.12
N PHE A 106 -3.44 16.52 17.72
CA PHE A 106 -3.08 15.12 17.73
C PHE A 106 -2.38 14.72 16.42
N GLU A 107 -1.45 13.77 16.50
CA GLU A 107 -0.80 13.16 15.34
C GLU A 107 -1.24 11.70 15.23
N LEU A 108 -1.53 11.26 14.01
CA LEU A 108 -1.83 9.85 13.74
C LEU A 108 -0.60 9.20 13.14
N THR A 109 0.03 8.33 13.91
CA THR A 109 1.12 7.48 13.44
C THR A 109 0.55 6.16 12.94
N VAL A 110 1.01 5.68 11.79
CA VAL A 110 0.74 4.33 11.31
C VAL A 110 2.03 3.54 11.38
N VAL A 111 1.98 2.41 12.07
CA VAL A 111 3.12 1.49 12.17
C VAL A 111 2.73 0.18 11.51
N SER A 112 3.64 -0.42 10.76
CA SER A 112 3.47 -1.79 10.30
C SER A 112 4.70 -2.63 10.60
N GLN A 113 4.45 -3.91 10.85
CA GLN A 113 5.46 -4.94 10.81
C GLN A 113 5.18 -5.80 9.59
N PHE A 114 6.22 -6.12 8.83
CA PHE A 114 6.12 -6.92 7.63
C PHE A 114 7.20 -7.98 7.57
N THR A 115 6.97 -9.01 6.79
CA THR A 115 7.98 -9.99 6.41
C THR A 115 8.16 -9.97 4.90
N GLY A 116 9.35 -10.35 4.45
CA GLY A 116 9.65 -10.38 3.04
C GLY A 116 10.86 -11.22 2.72
N THR A 117 11.20 -11.25 1.45
CA THR A 117 12.33 -12.01 0.90
C THR A 117 13.24 -11.13 0.05
N TYR A 118 14.54 -11.42 0.08
CA TYR A 118 15.50 -10.74 -0.81
C TYR A 118 15.38 -11.29 -2.24
N THR A 119 15.17 -10.42 -3.22
CA THR A 119 15.02 -10.80 -4.63
C THR A 119 16.27 -10.57 -5.46
N SER A 120 17.14 -9.64 -5.02
CA SER A 120 18.45 -9.42 -5.62
C SER A 120 19.43 -8.85 -4.62
N LEU A 121 20.68 -9.32 -4.66
CA LEU A 121 21.79 -8.75 -3.92
C LEU A 121 22.95 -8.59 -4.91
N ALA A 122 23.07 -7.40 -5.49
CA ALA A 122 24.19 -7.03 -6.34
C ALA A 122 24.99 -5.91 -5.67
N ALA A 123 26.21 -5.64 -6.12
CA ALA A 123 27.04 -4.60 -5.51
C ALA A 123 26.30 -3.24 -5.50
N GLY A 124 25.90 -2.79 -4.31
CA GLY A 124 25.16 -1.55 -4.10
C GLY A 124 23.66 -1.59 -4.41
N LEU A 125 23.09 -2.74 -4.77
CA LEU A 125 21.67 -2.90 -5.06
C LEU A 125 21.06 -4.03 -4.23
N MET A 126 19.97 -3.72 -3.55
CA MET A 126 19.17 -4.68 -2.79
C MET A 126 17.74 -4.62 -3.31
N GLY A 127 17.24 -5.76 -3.76
CA GLY A 127 15.86 -5.97 -4.13
C GLY A 127 15.17 -6.79 -3.06
N PHE A 128 13.91 -6.47 -2.76
CA PHE A 128 13.09 -7.22 -1.84
C PHE A 128 11.65 -7.35 -2.36
N SER A 129 10.97 -8.39 -1.90
CA SER A 129 9.52 -8.56 -1.97
C SER A 129 8.96 -8.49 -0.56
N ILE A 130 7.83 -7.81 -0.36
CA ILE A 130 7.08 -7.88 0.90
C ILE A 130 6.02 -8.95 0.71
N ASP A 131 6.05 -9.98 1.55
CA ASP A 131 5.22 -11.17 1.39
C ASP A 131 3.98 -11.11 2.30
N SER A 132 4.10 -10.49 3.47
CA SER A 132 2.97 -10.27 4.38
C SER A 132 3.24 -9.10 5.35
N GLY A 133 2.19 -8.60 5.99
CA GLY A 133 2.35 -7.61 7.05
C GLY A 133 1.06 -7.28 7.78
N THR A 134 1.21 -6.63 8.93
CA THR A 134 0.12 -6.10 9.75
C THR A 134 0.39 -4.63 10.05
N ALA A 135 -0.66 -3.81 9.98
CA ALA A 135 -0.61 -2.40 10.34
C ALA A 135 -1.42 -2.16 11.62
N SER A 136 -0.99 -1.18 12.42
CA SER A 136 -1.65 -0.69 13.63
C SER A 136 -1.66 0.83 13.64
#